data_AF-A0A9N7BJ56-F1
#
_entry.id   AF-A0A9N7BJ56-F1
#
_cell.length_a   1.000
_cell.length_b   1.000
_cell.length_c   1.000
_cell.angle_alpha   90.00
_cell.angle_beta   90.00
_cell.angle_gamma   90.00
#
_symmetry.space_group_name_H-M   'P 1'
#
loop_
_entity.id
_entity.type
_entity.pdbx_description
1 polymer ?
#
loop_
_entity_poly.entity_id
_entity_poly.type
_entity_poly.pdbx_seq_one_letter_code
_entity_poly.pdbx_strand_id
1 'polypeptide(L)' 'MCAMFHGAESFNQPLNNWDVSNIKNMRYMFKGATSFDQPIGSWNASNVTNMSFSLMVLLLSIKTCLNEILLM' A
#
# COMPACT_ATOMS: atom_id res chain seq x y z
N MET A 1 -14.01 3.67 -3.42
CA MET A 1 -13.68 2.28 -3.77
C MET A 1 -13.21 1.58 -2.50
N CYS A 2 -13.81 0.46 -2.11
CA CYS A 2 -13.29 -0.34 -1.00
C CYS A 2 -12.79 -1.66 -1.59
N ALA A 3 -11.68 -2.21 -1.12
CA ALA A 3 -11.31 -3.62 -1.37
C ALA A 3 -10.91 -4.04 -2.82
N MET A 4 -10.26 -3.18 -3.63
CA MET A 4 -9.92 -3.52 -5.03
C MET A 4 -9.06 -4.79 -5.22
N PHE A 5 -8.07 -5.03 -4.34
CA PHE A 5 -7.20 -6.21 -4.36
C PHE A 5 -7.53 -7.20 -3.25
N HIS A 6 -8.79 -7.22 -2.82
CA HIS A 6 -9.24 -8.15 -1.80
C HIS A 6 -9.21 -9.59 -2.30
N GLY A 7 -8.47 -10.45 -1.60
CA GLY A 7 -8.27 -11.85 -2.00
C GLY A 7 -7.43 -12.04 -3.26
N ALA A 8 -6.73 -11.00 -3.73
CA ALA A 8 -5.82 -11.09 -4.87
C ALA A 8 -4.48 -11.74 -4.43
N GLU A 9 -4.55 -13.00 -3.98
CA GLU A 9 -3.44 -13.70 -3.31
C GLU A 9 -2.16 -13.70 -4.13
N SER A 10 -2.25 -13.90 -5.44
CA SER A 10 -1.10 -13.95 -6.36
C SER A 10 -0.70 -12.59 -6.96
N PHE A 11 -1.38 -11.50 -6.62
CA PHE A 11 -1.10 -10.19 -7.19
C PHE A 11 0.19 -9.59 -6.60
N ASN A 12 1.20 -9.38 -7.45
CA ASN A 12 2.50 -8.79 -7.08
C ASN A 12 3.03 -7.87 -8.18
N GLN A 13 2.14 -7.14 -8.85
CA GLN A 13 2.53 -6.23 -9.93
C GLN A 13 2.79 -4.83 -9.37
N PRO A 14 3.77 -4.08 -9.92
CA PRO A 14 4.08 -2.74 -9.45
C PRO A 14 2.88 -1.80 -9.66
N LEU A 15 2.63 -0.95 -8.67
CA LEU A 15 1.52 0.01 -8.69
C LEU A 15 2.01 1.46 -8.64
N ASN A 16 3.24 1.71 -9.11
CA ASN A 16 3.92 3.01 -9.01
C ASN A 16 3.15 4.15 -9.69
N ASN A 17 2.37 3.84 -10.72
CA ASN A 17 1.62 4.81 -11.52
C ASN A 17 0.14 4.92 -11.10
N TRP A 18 -0.23 4.35 -9.96
CA TRP A 18 -1.61 4.41 -9.51
C TRP A 18 -1.91 5.76 -8.86
N ASP A 19 -2.75 6.54 -9.52
CA ASP A 19 -3.33 7.75 -8.93
C ASP A 19 -4.42 7.39 -7.90
N VAL A 20 -4.11 7.65 -6.64
CA VAL A 20 -5.02 7.52 -5.50
C VAL A 20 -5.40 8.87 -4.88
N SER A 21 -5.04 9.98 -5.52
CA SER A 21 -5.24 11.33 -5.01
C SER A 21 -6.69 11.66 -4.69
N ASN A 22 -7.65 11.06 -5.39
CA ASN A 22 -9.08 11.28 -5.18
C ASN A 22 -9.75 10.25 -4.25
N ILE A 23 -8.99 9.29 -3.72
CA ILE A 23 -9.54 8.21 -2.91
C ILE A 23 -9.61 8.64 -1.44
N LYS A 24 -10.82 8.69 -0.89
CA LYS A 24 -11.05 9.00 0.54
C LYS A 24 -11.02 7.79 1.46
N ASN A 25 -11.33 6.60 0.94
CA ASN A 25 -11.46 5.38 1.72
C ASN A 25 -10.69 4.25 1.06
N MET A 26 -9.74 3.65 1.78
CA MET A 26 -8.88 2.56 1.32
C MET A 26 -9.06 1.29 2.15
N ARG A 27 -10.20 1.14 2.82
CA ARG A 27 -10.46 -0.04 3.66
C ARG A 27 -10.37 -1.32 2.83
N TYR A 28 -9.70 -2.32 3.40
CA TYR A 28 -9.53 -3.67 2.86
C TYR A 28 -8.87 -3.75 1.47
N MET A 29 -8.24 -2.68 0.99
CA MET A 29 -7.72 -2.58 -0.38
C MET A 29 -6.82 -3.75 -0.75
N PHE A 30 -5.96 -4.20 0.16
CA PHE A 30 -5.03 -5.34 0.00
C PHE A 30 -5.31 -6.50 0.95
N LYS A 31 -6.50 -6.57 1.57
CA LYS A 31 -6.80 -7.66 2.51
C LYS A 31 -6.79 -8.99 1.75
N GLY A 32 -5.88 -9.89 2.08
CA GLY A 32 -5.72 -11.18 1.40
C GLY A 32 -4.82 -11.16 0.15
N ALA A 33 -4.19 -10.01 -0.18
CA ALA A 33 -3.15 -9.96 -1.21
C ALA A 33 -1.80 -10.41 -0.62
N THR A 34 -1.66 -11.71 -0.36
CA THR A 34 -0.54 -12.30 0.39
C THR A 34 0.80 -12.27 -0.35
N SER A 35 0.80 -12.28 -1.68
CA SER A 35 2.03 -12.25 -2.49
C SER A 35 2.50 -10.84 -2.85
N PHE A 36 1.78 -9.79 -2.43
CA PHE A 36 2.13 -8.42 -2.80
C PHE A 36 3.33 -7.91 -1.99
N ASP A 37 4.43 -7.61 -2.68
CA ASP A 37 5.70 -7.15 -2.09
C ASP A 37 6.31 -5.96 -2.87
N GLN A 38 5.46 -5.16 -3.51
CA GLN A 38 5.91 -4.00 -4.30
C GLN A 38 5.91 -2.72 -3.46
N PRO A 39 6.83 -1.78 -3.73
CA PRO A 39 6.84 -0.49 -3.07
C PRO A 39 5.57 0.31 -3.43
N ILE A 40 4.97 0.96 -2.44
CA ILE A 40 3.83 1.88 -2.64
C ILE A 40 4.08 3.29 -2.07
N GLY A 41 5.33 3.61 -1.75
CA GLY A 41 5.72 4.89 -1.15
C GLY A 41 5.49 6.11 -2.04
N SER A 42 5.25 5.92 -3.33
CA SER A 42 4.99 6.97 -4.33
C SER A 42 3.51 7.40 -4.40
N TRP A 43 2.62 6.78 -3.63
CA TRP A 43 1.19 7.12 -3.66
C TRP A 43 0.89 8.40 -2.87
N ASN A 44 0.20 9.35 -3.52
CA ASN A 44 -0.32 10.53 -2.82
C ASN A 44 -1.61 10.20 -2.06
N ALA A 45 -1.47 9.78 -0.81
CA ALA A 45 -2.58 9.42 0.09
C ALA A 45 -3.11 10.60 0.94
N SER A 46 -2.80 11.85 0.60
CA SER A 46 -3.18 13.04 1.39
C SER A 46 -4.69 13.19 1.65
N ASN A 47 -5.53 12.70 0.72
CA ASN A 47 -6.99 12.78 0.82
C ASN A 47 -7.64 11.55 1.48
N VAL A 48 -6.85 10.55 1.90
CA VAL A 48 -7.37 9.32 2.51
C VAL A 48 -7.72 9.57 3.97
N THR A 49 -8.99 9.45 4.32
CA THR A 49 -9.49 9.62 5.69
C THR A 49 -9.66 8.30 6.44
N ASN A 50 -9.62 7.17 5.74
CA ASN A 50 -9.79 5.86 6.35
C ASN A 50 -8.93 4.78 5.66
N MET A 51 -7.93 4.27 6.39
CA MET A 51 -7.06 3.15 6.00
C MET A 51 -7.28 1.89 6.87
N SER A 52 -8.35 1.85 7.68
CA SER A 52 -8.59 0.75 8.61
C SER A 52 -8.59 -0.60 7.86
N PHE A 53 -7.81 -1.57 8.36
CA PHE A 53 -7.57 -2.88 7.76
C PHE A 53 -6.80 -2.94 6.43
N SER A 54 -6.28 -1.83 5.91
CA SER A 54 -5.16 -1.90 4.94
C SER A 54 -3.84 -2.20 5.67
N LEU A 55 -3.84 -3.20 6.56
CA LEU A 55 -2.73 -3.52 7.46
C LEU A 55 -1.70 -4.46 6.83
N MET A 56 -1.54 -4.41 5.51
CA MET A 56 -0.47 -5.15 4.82
C MET A 56 0.30 -4.23 3.87
N VAL A 57 0.77 -3.11 4.44
CA VAL A 57 1.69 -2.16 3.81
C VAL A 57 2.78 -1.72 4.81
N LEU A 58 2.45 -1.69 6.11
CA LEU A 58 3.32 -1.17 7.17
C LEU A 58 4.69 -1.85 7.31
N LEU A 59 4.90 -3.05 6.76
CA LEU A 59 6.20 -3.73 6.81
C LEU A 59 7.21 -3.24 5.75
N LEU A 60 6.76 -2.61 4.65
CA LEU A 60 7.66 -2.16 3.57
C LEU A 60 8.20 -0.74 3.79
N SER A 61 7.39 0.21 4.31
CA SER A 61 7.88 1.57 4.59
C SER A 61 8.88 1.64 5.75
N ILE A 62 8.83 0.72 6.73
CA ILE A 62 9.81 0.70 7.82
C ILE A 62 11.14 0.10 7.35
N LYS A 63 11.13 -0.87 6.42
CA LYS A 63 12.36 -1.42 5.83
C LYS A 63 13.08 -0.43 4.91
N THR A 64 12.35 0.37 4.13
CA THR A 64 12.98 1.43 3.31
C THR A 64 13.45 2.61 4.17
N CYS A 65 12.69 3.01 5.19
CA CYS A 65 13.10 4.07 6.12
C CYS A 65 14.31 3.66 6.98
N LEU A 66 14.42 2.39 7.41
CA LEU A 66 15.63 1.90 8.09
C LEU A 66 16.85 1.78 7.15
N ASN A 67 16.68 1.38 5.89
CA ASN A 67 17.79 1.26 4.96
C ASN A 67 18.42 2.62 4.61
N GLU A 68 17.63 3.70 4.57
CA GLU A 68 18.15 5.05 4.32
C GLU A 68 18.87 5.63 5.57
N ILE A 69 18.47 5.24 6.78
CA ILE A 69 19.12 5.65 8.04
C ILE A 69 20.42 4.87 8.31
N LEU A 70 20.57 3.66 7.77
CA LEU A 70 21.77 2.83 7.92
C LEU A 70 22.88 3.15 6.89
N LEU A 71 22.58 3.99 5.88
CA LEU A 71 23.50 4.43 4.83
C LEU A 71 24.00 5.88 5.00
N MET A 72 23.69 6.52 6.14
CA MET A 72 24.35 7.75 6.64
C MET A 72 25.13 7.42 7.91
#